data_AF-A0A967KNY3-F1
#
_entry.id   AF-A0A967KNY3-F1
#
_cell.length_a   1.000
_cell.length_b   1.000
_cell.length_c   1.000
_cell.angle_alpha   90.00
_cell.angle_beta   90.00
_cell.angle_gamma   90.00
#
_symmetry.space_group_name_H-M   'P 1'
#
loop_
_entity.id
_entity.type
_entity.pdbx_description
1 polymer ?
#
loop_
_entity_poly.entity_id
_entity_poly.type
_entity_poly.pdbx_seq_one_letter_code
_entity_poly.pdbx_strand_id
1 'polypeptide(L)'
;MMNTDPPHRTGYKSDHHSPQDQPPKTVQEAIHKLINDLSLKEKTTIANMAEDELMNLNAFLGRYILDKFGLWSGNEELVESCLTFADYPLHTEDDAAAVIIKELWHQLRRTHRLRIIK
;
A
#
# COMPACT_ATOMS: atom_id res chain seq x y z
N MET A 1 33.79 -5.90 51.31
CA MET A 1 34.24 -6.01 49.90
C MET A 1 33.76 -7.38 49.44
N MET A 2 32.69 -7.51 48.68
CA MET A 2 32.54 -7.05 47.30
C MET A 2 31.09 -6.61 47.01
N ASN A 3 30.96 -5.44 46.39
CA ASN A 3 29.82 -5.04 45.57
C ASN A 3 29.71 -6.05 44.39
N THR A 4 28.62 -6.26 43.65
CA THR A 4 27.67 -5.30 43.06
C THR A 4 26.61 -6.16 42.34
N ASP A 5 25.37 -5.69 42.35
CA ASP A 5 24.21 -5.95 41.47
C ASP A 5 23.92 -7.32 40.80
N PRO A 6 22.63 -7.77 40.83
CA PRO A 6 22.15 -8.81 39.94
C PRO A 6 22.17 -8.32 38.48
N PRO A 7 22.35 -9.21 37.48
CA PRO A 7 22.27 -8.81 36.09
C PRO A 7 20.85 -8.32 35.78
N HIS A 8 20.71 -6.99 35.69
CA HIS A 8 19.58 -6.36 35.03
C HIS A 8 19.46 -6.86 33.60
N ARG A 9 18.33 -7.52 33.32
CA ARG A 9 17.35 -7.09 32.32
C ARG A 9 17.95 -6.65 30.98
N THR A 10 17.76 -7.45 29.93
CA THR A 10 17.02 -6.92 28.77
C THR A 10 16.28 -8.05 28.07
N GLY A 11 14.99 -8.19 28.38
CA GLY A 11 14.06 -8.65 27.36
C GLY A 11 14.03 -7.58 26.28
N TYR A 12 14.78 -7.77 25.21
CA TYR A 12 14.54 -7.04 23.97
C TYR A 12 13.29 -7.65 23.33
N LYS A 13 12.13 -7.35 23.92
CA LYS A 13 10.91 -7.20 23.15
C LYS A 13 11.09 -5.94 22.31
N SER A 14 11.82 -6.06 21.21
CA SER A 14 11.71 -5.11 20.13
C SER A 14 10.60 -5.58 19.20
N ASP A 15 9.40 -5.75 19.78
CA ASP A 15 8.14 -5.60 19.06
C ASP A 15 7.96 -4.10 18.79
N HIS A 16 8.91 -3.49 18.08
CA HIS A 16 8.65 -2.27 17.33
C HIS A 16 8.03 -2.68 15.99
N HIS A 17 7.02 -3.56 16.02
CA HIS A 17 6.07 -3.65 14.93
C HIS A 17 5.29 -2.36 14.99
N SER A 18 5.73 -1.39 14.19
CA SER A 18 4.87 -0.26 13.90
C SER A 18 3.60 -0.85 13.31
N PRO A 19 2.39 -0.35 13.62
CA PRO A 19 1.15 -0.78 12.96
C PRO A 19 1.18 -0.63 11.43
N GLN A 20 2.24 -0.01 10.90
CA GLN A 20 2.57 0.13 9.49
C GLN A 20 3.08 -1.17 8.84
N ASP A 21 3.68 -2.10 9.60
CA ASP A 21 4.30 -3.33 9.06
C ASP A 21 3.30 -4.45 8.75
N GLN A 22 2.05 -4.34 9.21
CA GLN A 22 1.04 -5.34 8.86
C GLN A 22 0.56 -5.14 7.43
N PRO A 23 0.52 -6.17 6.58
CA PRO A 23 -0.01 -6.03 5.23
C PRO A 23 -1.49 -5.60 5.31
N PRO A 24 -1.94 -4.68 4.44
CA PRO A 24 -3.33 -4.28 4.39
C PRO A 24 -4.19 -5.49 4.03
N LYS A 25 -5.36 -5.58 4.65
CA LYS A 25 -6.31 -6.68 4.43
C LYS A 25 -7.34 -6.33 3.38
N THR A 26 -7.48 -5.05 3.05
CA THR A 26 -8.46 -4.55 2.09
C THR A 26 -7.85 -3.56 1.11
N VAL A 27 -8.47 -3.42 -0.06
CA VAL A 27 -8.10 -2.43 -1.09
C VAL A 27 -8.13 -1.02 -0.50
N GLN A 28 -9.11 -0.70 0.35
CA GLN A 28 -9.21 0.62 0.97
C GLN A 28 -8.05 0.90 1.94
N GLU A 29 -7.66 -0.08 2.75
CA GLU A 29 -6.49 0.05 3.62
C GLU A 29 -5.20 0.18 2.82
N ALA A 30 -5.06 -0.60 1.74
CA ALA A 30 -3.93 -0.53 0.82
C ALA A 30 -3.80 0.87 0.21
N ILE A 31 -4.91 1.45 -0.25
CA ILE A 31 -4.96 2.81 -0.79
C ILE A 31 -4.63 3.83 0.29
N HIS A 32 -5.20 3.73 1.49
CA HIS A 32 -4.89 4.64 2.60
C HIS A 32 -3.41 4.58 2.99
N LYS A 33 -2.81 3.39 3.00
CA LYS A 33 -1.37 3.22 3.23
C LYS A 33 -0.55 3.87 2.13
N LEU A 34 -0.89 3.63 0.86
CA LEU A 34 -0.23 4.29 -0.28
C LEU A 34 -0.38 5.81 -0.20
N ILE A 35 -1.55 6.34 0.12
CA ILE A 35 -1.75 7.77 0.30
C ILE A 35 -0.91 8.29 1.47
N ASN A 36 -0.80 7.58 2.59
CA ASN A 36 0.03 8.04 3.70
C ASN A 36 1.53 7.97 3.40
N ASP A 37 1.96 7.00 2.61
CA ASP A 37 3.34 6.77 2.21
C ASP A 37 3.80 7.75 1.11
N LEU A 38 2.90 8.05 0.16
CA LEU A 38 3.17 8.96 -0.94
C LEU A 38 3.15 10.42 -0.47
N SER A 39 4.13 11.18 -0.96
CA SER A 39 4.19 12.62 -0.79
C SER A 39 3.10 13.33 -1.59
N LEU A 40 2.79 14.59 -1.23
CA LEU A 40 1.84 15.42 -1.99
C LEU A 40 2.22 15.56 -3.47
N LYS A 41 3.52 15.57 -3.78
CA LYS A 41 4.02 15.62 -5.15
C LYS A 41 3.64 14.36 -5.90
N GLU A 42 3.93 13.19 -5.35
CA GLU A 42 3.61 11.90 -5.99
C GLU A 42 2.10 11.72 -6.16
N LYS A 43 1.30 12.08 -5.15
CA LYS A 43 -0.17 12.08 -5.24
C LYS A 43 -0.68 12.93 -6.40
N THR A 44 -0.12 14.13 -6.55
CA THR A 44 -0.50 15.05 -7.62
C THR A 44 -0.04 14.53 -8.98
N THR A 45 1.17 13.95 -9.06
CA THR A 45 1.67 13.32 -10.28
C THR A 45 0.74 12.18 -10.71
N ILE A 46 0.44 11.25 -9.81
CA ILE A 46 -0.47 10.13 -10.10
C ILE A 46 -1.85 10.67 -10.50
N ALA A 47 -2.42 11.63 -9.77
CA ALA A 47 -3.73 12.22 -10.13
C ALA A 47 -3.78 12.84 -11.54
N ASN A 48 -2.65 13.36 -12.04
CA ASN A 48 -2.54 13.94 -13.37
C ASN A 48 -2.15 12.94 -14.45
N MET A 49 -1.69 11.74 -14.08
CA MET A 49 -1.34 10.70 -15.03
C MET A 49 -2.56 10.24 -15.84
N ALA A 50 -2.30 9.89 -17.09
CA ALA A 50 -3.28 9.28 -17.99
C ALA A 50 -3.37 7.75 -17.76
N GLU A 51 -4.43 7.11 -18.25
CA GLU A 51 -4.67 5.68 -18.04
C GLU A 51 -3.59 4.79 -18.69
N ASP A 52 -3.02 5.24 -19.80
CA ASP A 52 -1.85 4.59 -20.43
C ASP A 52 -0.60 4.65 -19.55
N GLU A 53 -0.43 5.72 -18.76
CA GLU A 53 0.68 5.84 -17.80
C GLU A 53 0.48 4.95 -16.57
N LEU A 54 -0.77 4.55 -16.23
CA LEU A 54 -1.02 3.62 -15.13
C LEU A 54 -0.38 2.26 -15.39
N MET A 55 -0.31 1.82 -16.64
CA MET A 55 0.33 0.55 -16.99
C MET A 55 1.83 0.58 -16.69
N ASN A 56 2.49 1.70 -17.03
CA ASN A 56 3.88 1.93 -16.67
C ASN A 56 4.04 2.06 -15.16
N LEU A 57 3.15 2.79 -14.49
CA LEU A 57 3.15 2.92 -13.04
C LEU A 57 2.99 1.56 -12.36
N ASN A 58 2.16 0.66 -12.88
CA ASN A 58 2.02 -0.69 -12.37
C ASN A 58 3.32 -1.50 -12.51
N ALA A 59 4.04 -1.37 -13.64
CA ALA A 59 5.34 -2.02 -13.80
C ALA A 59 6.38 -1.56 -12.76
N PHE A 60 6.36 -0.28 -12.36
CA PHE A 60 7.30 0.26 -11.36
C PHE A 60 6.82 0.09 -9.91
N LEU A 61 5.56 0.43 -9.65
CA LEU A 61 4.96 0.57 -8.33
C LEU A 61 4.13 -0.65 -7.93
N GLY A 62 3.63 -1.41 -8.90
CA GLY A 62 2.92 -2.67 -8.67
C GLY A 62 3.81 -3.69 -7.97
N ARG A 63 5.07 -3.85 -8.42
CA ARG A 63 6.04 -4.72 -7.72
C ARG A 63 6.31 -4.29 -6.27
N TYR A 64 6.35 -2.98 -6.02
CA TYR A 64 6.49 -2.46 -4.66
C TYR A 64 5.25 -2.76 -3.80
N ILE A 65 4.05 -2.62 -4.37
CA ILE A 65 2.78 -2.97 -3.71
C ILE A 65 2.73 -4.46 -3.39
N LEU A 66 3.10 -5.31 -4.35
CA LEU A 66 3.15 -6.76 -4.20
C LEU A 66 4.03 -7.20 -3.02
N ASP A 67 5.24 -6.62 -2.95
CA ASP A 67 6.22 -6.90 -1.91
C ASP A 67 5.76 -6.34 -0.55
N LYS A 68 5.36 -5.07 -0.51
CA LYS A 68 4.96 -4.37 0.73
C LYS A 68 3.67 -4.91 1.34
N PHE A 69 2.72 -5.34 0.52
CA PHE A 69 1.42 -5.84 0.99
C PHE A 69 1.37 -7.36 1.10
N GLY A 70 2.48 -8.04 0.79
CA GLY A 70 2.60 -9.49 0.93
C GLY A 70 1.63 -10.24 0.03
N LEU A 71 1.33 -9.73 -1.17
CA LEU A 71 0.51 -10.47 -2.13
C LEU A 71 1.19 -11.79 -2.54
N TRP A 72 2.53 -11.78 -2.67
CA TRP A 72 3.31 -13.00 -2.86
C TRP A 72 3.28 -13.96 -1.67
N SER A 73 2.96 -13.46 -0.47
CA SER A 73 2.87 -14.28 0.74
C SER A 73 1.50 -14.95 0.90
N GLY A 74 0.57 -14.76 -0.05
CA GLY A 74 -0.76 -15.34 0.01
C GLY A 74 -1.73 -14.54 0.88
N ASN A 75 -1.70 -13.21 0.79
CA ASN A 75 -2.69 -12.34 1.46
C ASN A 75 -4.07 -12.46 0.78
N GLU A 76 -4.77 -13.56 1.05
CA GLU A 76 -6.08 -13.88 0.46
C GLU A 76 -7.14 -12.82 0.77
N GLU A 77 -7.12 -12.22 1.96
CA GLU A 77 -8.05 -11.15 2.36
C GLU A 77 -7.94 -9.94 1.40
N LEU A 78 -6.71 -9.53 1.08
CA LEU A 78 -6.47 -8.44 0.14
C LEU A 78 -6.88 -8.81 -1.28
N VAL A 79 -6.62 -10.05 -1.71
CA VAL A 79 -7.03 -10.55 -3.03
C VAL A 79 -8.55 -10.61 -3.16
N GLU A 80 -9.25 -11.10 -2.14
CA GLU A 80 -10.71 -11.13 -2.09
C GLU A 80 -11.27 -9.70 -2.14
N SER A 81 -10.68 -8.78 -1.38
CA SER A 81 -11.03 -7.37 -1.51
C SER A 81 -10.77 -6.87 -2.93
N CYS A 82 -9.65 -7.20 -3.58
CA CYS A 82 -9.40 -6.80 -4.96
C CYS A 82 -10.46 -7.35 -5.93
N LEU A 83 -10.91 -8.60 -5.75
CA LEU A 83 -11.97 -9.21 -6.58
C LEU A 83 -13.28 -8.42 -6.51
N THR A 84 -13.60 -7.81 -5.37
CA THR A 84 -14.81 -6.97 -5.26
C THR A 84 -14.73 -5.64 -6.01
N PHE A 85 -13.53 -5.15 -6.29
CA PHE A 85 -13.28 -3.92 -7.05
C PHE A 85 -12.89 -4.19 -8.51
N ALA A 86 -12.47 -5.40 -8.84
CA ALA A 86 -12.09 -5.80 -10.18
C ALA A 86 -13.33 -6.10 -11.02
N ASP A 87 -13.45 -5.46 -12.19
CA ASP A 87 -14.47 -5.79 -13.20
C ASP A 87 -14.12 -7.07 -13.99
N TYR A 88 -12.94 -7.66 -13.72
CA TYR A 88 -12.40 -8.82 -14.42
C TYR A 88 -11.79 -9.82 -13.42
N PRO A 89 -11.75 -11.11 -13.77
CA PRO A 89 -11.11 -12.12 -12.93
C PRO A 89 -9.62 -11.81 -12.74
N LEU A 90 -9.20 -11.73 -11.49
CA LEU A 90 -7.77 -11.61 -11.15
C LEU A 90 -7.10 -12.96 -11.41
N HIS A 91 -6.17 -12.99 -12.36
CA HIS A 91 -5.42 -14.20 -12.70
C HIS A 91 -4.06 -14.24 -12.01
N THR A 92 -3.51 -13.06 -11.72
CA THR A 92 -2.19 -12.89 -11.12
C THR A 92 -2.24 -11.88 -9.99
N GLU A 93 -1.23 -11.93 -9.12
CA GLU A 93 -1.07 -10.91 -8.08
C GLU A 93 -0.83 -9.53 -8.71
N ASP A 94 -0.20 -9.48 -9.89
CA ASP A 94 0.03 -8.23 -10.64
C ASP A 94 -1.30 -7.57 -11.04
N ASP A 95 -2.31 -8.36 -11.41
CA ASP A 95 -3.66 -7.86 -11.66
C ASP A 95 -4.26 -7.22 -10.41
N ALA A 96 -4.03 -7.81 -9.23
CA ALA A 96 -4.51 -7.27 -7.96
C ALA A 96 -3.80 -5.95 -7.62
N ALA A 97 -2.49 -5.86 -7.88
CA ALA A 97 -1.74 -4.61 -7.74
C ALA A 97 -2.25 -3.53 -8.71
N ALA A 98 -2.55 -3.89 -9.96
CA ALA A 98 -3.11 -2.98 -10.95
C ALA A 98 -4.48 -2.43 -10.51
N VAL A 99 -5.34 -3.26 -9.91
CA VAL A 99 -6.63 -2.81 -9.34
C VAL A 99 -6.42 -1.80 -8.21
N ILE A 100 -5.49 -2.06 -7.29
CA ILE A 100 -5.17 -1.13 -6.20
C ILE A 100 -4.65 0.21 -6.75
N ILE A 101 -3.76 0.18 -7.75
CA ILE A 101 -3.22 1.40 -8.38
C ILE A 101 -4.32 2.17 -9.11
N LYS A 102 -5.21 1.48 -9.83
CA LYS A 102 -6.33 2.09 -10.53
C LYS A 102 -7.29 2.78 -9.56
N GLU A 103 -7.64 2.12 -8.46
CA GLU A 103 -8.48 2.70 -7.42
C GLU A 103 -7.80 3.86 -6.69
N LEU A 104 -6.51 3.75 -6.36
CA LEU A 104 -5.71 4.84 -5.82
C LEU A 104 -5.77 6.05 -6.76
N TRP A 105 -5.55 5.83 -8.06
CA TRP A 105 -5.61 6.88 -9.07
C TRP A 105 -6.99 7.54 -9.14
N HIS A 106 -8.07 6.76 -9.14
CA HIS A 106 -9.44 7.29 -9.10
C HIS A 106 -9.69 8.14 -7.86
N GLN A 107 -9.27 7.69 -6.68
CA GLN A 107 -9.38 8.46 -5.44
C GLN A 107 -8.55 9.75 -5.47
N LEU A 108 -7.31 9.67 -5.93
CA LEU A 108 -6.43 10.84 -6.05
C LEU A 108 -6.99 11.85 -7.05
N ARG A 109 -7.52 11.41 -8.19
CA ARG A 109 -8.23 12.28 -9.13
C ARG A 109 -9.45 12.93 -8.50
N ARG A 110 -10.25 12.22 -7.71
CA ARG A 110 -11.40 12.83 -7.02
C ARG A 110 -10.94 13.91 -6.05
N THR A 111 -9.94 13.63 -5.22
CA THR A 111 -9.46 14.57 -4.20
C THR A 111 -8.70 15.76 -4.81
N HIS A 112 -7.94 15.55 -5.89
CA HIS A 112 -7.07 16.58 -6.49
C HIS A 112 -7.69 17.28 -7.72
N ARG A 113 -8.59 16.65 -8.51
CA ARG A 113 -9.32 17.35 -9.60
C ARG A 113 -10.39 18.32 -9.07
N LEU A 114 -10.85 18.17 -7.82
CA LEU A 114 -11.78 19.14 -7.22
C LEU A 114 -11.17 20.54 -7.02
N ARG A 115 -9.84 20.70 -7.19
CA ARG A 115 -9.18 22.01 -7.30
C ARG A 115 -9.06 22.54 -8.73
N ILE A 116 -9.87 22.07 -9.68
CA ILE A 116 -10.14 22.87 -10.88
C ILE A 116 -11.24 23.87 -10.50
N ILE A 117 -10.87 24.88 -9.70
CA ILE A 117 -11.69 26.08 -9.50
C ILE A 117 -11.44 26.94 -10.74
N LYS A 118 -12.52 27.19 -11.48
CA LYS A 118 -12.57 28.09 -12.63
C LYS A 118 -12.64 29.54 -12.16
#